data_AF-A0A969BZ44-F1
#
_entry.id   AF-A0A969BZ44-F1
#
_cell.length_a   1.000
_cell.length_b   1.000
_cell.length_c   1.000
_cell.angle_alpha   90.00
_cell.angle_beta   90.00
_cell.angle_gamma   90.00
#
_symmetry.space_group_name_H-M   'P 1'
#
loop_
_entity.id
_entity.type
_entity.pdbx_description
1 polymer ?
#
loop_
_entity_poly.entity_id
_entity_poly.type
_entity_poly.pdbx_seq_one_letter_code
_entity_poly.pdbx_strand_id
1 'polypeptide(L)'
;MPKTTIMLDHGYHPDKIQSALELVYPEIMSKIQFEVSAKLSKEEKAAQGKSGFVPVKVRWVIERSNAWVERCKNLVKNFEWTIEHARTKLNFCFVRLLVKRLAV
;
A
#
# COMPACT_ATOMS: atom_id res chain seq x y z
N MET A 1 -18.57 -2.08 -12.77
CA MET A 1 -17.93 -0.95 -12.06
C MET A 1 -16.43 -1.01 -12.33
N PRO A 2 -15.72 0.12 -12.43
CA PRO A 2 -14.26 0.09 -12.56
C PRO A 2 -13.64 -0.63 -11.36
N LYS A 3 -12.59 -1.43 -11.60
CA LYS A 3 -11.85 -2.09 -10.53
C LYS A 3 -11.10 -1.07 -9.69
N THR A 4 -11.06 -1.26 -8.38
CA THR A 4 -10.20 -0.47 -7.49
C THR A 4 -8.75 -0.93 -7.67
N THR A 5 -7.87 -0.01 -8.08
CA THR A 5 -6.43 -0.30 -8.18
C THR A 5 -5.78 -0.25 -6.80
N ILE A 6 -5.11 -1.33 -6.42
CA ILE A 6 -4.28 -1.42 -5.22
C ILE A 6 -2.81 -1.37 -5.66
N MET A 7 -2.12 -0.31 -5.23
CA MET A 7 -0.70 -0.12 -5.50
C MET A 7 0.15 -0.96 -4.55
N LEU A 8 1.11 -1.71 -5.08
CA LEU A 8 2.03 -2.56 -4.32
C LEU A 8 3.48 -2.10 -4.52
N ASP A 9 4.32 -2.21 -3.48
CA ASP A 9 5.77 -2.06 -3.66
C ASP A 9 6.32 -3.29 -4.40
N HIS A 10 7.47 -3.13 -5.07
CA HIS A 10 8.10 -4.19 -5.84
C HIS A 10 8.43 -5.46 -5.01
N GLY A 11 8.55 -5.33 -3.68
CA GLY A 11 8.84 -6.46 -2.80
C GLY A 11 7.67 -7.45 -2.61
N TYR A 12 6.47 -7.12 -3.10
CA TYR A 12 5.30 -7.98 -2.96
C TYR A 12 5.12 -8.88 -4.18
N HIS A 13 4.54 -10.07 -3.96
CA HIS A 13 4.24 -11.05 -5.01
C HIS A 13 2.72 -11.07 -5.25
N PRO A 14 2.22 -10.41 -6.31
CA PRO A 14 0.78 -10.30 -6.57
C PRO A 14 0.09 -11.65 -6.62
N ASP A 15 0.69 -12.65 -7.29
CA ASP A 15 0.07 -13.97 -7.47
C ASP A 15 -0.25 -14.64 -6.12
N LYS A 16 0.70 -14.59 -5.18
CA LYS A 16 0.50 -15.14 -3.83
C LYS A 16 -0.61 -14.40 -3.07
N ILE A 17 -0.67 -13.09 -3.23
CA ILE A 17 -1.70 -12.25 -2.59
C ILE A 17 -3.07 -12.56 -3.20
N GLN A 18 -3.16 -12.68 -4.51
CA GLN A 18 -4.39 -13.01 -5.23
C GLN A 18 -4.96 -14.35 -4.76
N SER A 19 -4.15 -15.42 -4.79
CA SER A 19 -4.60 -16.74 -4.34
C SER A 19 -5.06 -16.73 -2.89
N ALA A 20 -4.35 -16.01 -1.99
CA ALA A 20 -4.75 -15.91 -0.60
C ALA A 20 -6.06 -15.12 -0.41
N LEU A 21 -6.28 -14.06 -1.19
CA LEU A 21 -7.49 -13.26 -1.13
C LEU A 21 -8.71 -14.00 -1.68
N GLU A 22 -8.54 -14.78 -2.75
CA GLU A 22 -9.62 -15.58 -3.34
C GLU A 22 -10.15 -16.65 -2.36
N LEU A 23 -9.29 -17.22 -1.50
CA LEU A 23 -9.71 -18.14 -0.45
C LEU A 23 -10.64 -17.50 0.59
N VAL A 24 -10.47 -16.19 0.84
CA VAL A 24 -11.30 -15.45 1.81
C VAL A 24 -12.52 -14.84 1.12
N TYR A 25 -12.35 -14.38 -0.11
CA TYR A 25 -13.39 -13.74 -0.90
C TYR A 25 -13.25 -14.10 -2.39
N PRO A 26 -13.97 -15.13 -2.87
CA PRO A 26 -13.80 -15.68 -4.23
C PRO A 26 -13.99 -14.66 -5.37
N GLU A 27 -14.89 -13.69 -5.20
CA GLU A 27 -15.16 -12.69 -6.23
C GLU A 27 -14.26 -11.44 -6.14
N ILE A 28 -13.29 -11.40 -5.23
CA ILE A 28 -12.47 -10.19 -4.98
C ILE A 28 -11.76 -9.69 -6.23
N MET A 29 -11.27 -10.59 -7.09
CA MET A 29 -10.54 -10.25 -8.31
C MET A 29 -11.42 -9.59 -9.38
N SER A 30 -12.74 -9.71 -9.28
CA SER A 30 -13.67 -8.92 -10.10
C SER A 30 -13.72 -7.45 -9.68
N LYS A 31 -13.34 -7.14 -8.43
CA LYS A 31 -13.47 -5.83 -7.80
C LYS A 31 -12.16 -5.05 -7.70
N ILE A 32 -11.03 -5.74 -7.62
CA ILE A 32 -9.71 -5.12 -7.44
C ILE A 32 -8.74 -5.53 -8.55
N GLN A 33 -7.71 -4.70 -8.73
CA GLN A 33 -6.54 -5.03 -9.54
C GLN A 33 -5.27 -4.52 -8.85
N PHE A 34 -4.13 -5.12 -9.15
CA PHE A 34 -2.85 -4.72 -8.56
C PHE A 34 -1.99 -3.98 -9.57
N GLU A 35 -1.35 -2.90 -9.12
CA GLU A 35 -0.31 -2.19 -9.86
C GLU A 35 0.97 -2.24 -9.02
N VAL A 36 1.99 -2.93 -9.51
CA VAL A 36 3.28 -3.02 -8.81
C VAL A 36 4.16 -1.85 -9.23
N SER A 37 4.72 -1.15 -8.24
CA SER A 37 5.70 -0.10 -8.48
C SER A 37 6.89 -0.66 -9.24
N ALA A 38 7.15 -0.13 -10.43
CA ALA A 38 8.32 -0.50 -11.22
C ALA A 38 9.61 -0.27 -10.42
N LYS A 39 10.56 -1.21 -10.54
CA LYS A 39 11.92 -1.06 -10.03
C LYS A 39 12.85 -1.04 -11.22
N LEU A 40 13.49 0.10 -11.43
CA LEU A 40 14.52 0.22 -12.47
C LEU A 40 15.69 -0.71 -12.14
N SER A 41 16.08 -1.53 -13.10
CA SER A 41 17.28 -2.37 -13.02
C SER A 41 18.56 -1.50 -12.99
N LYS A 42 19.71 -2.09 -12.70
CA LYS A 42 20.98 -1.36 -12.73
C LYS A 42 21.31 -0.87 -14.14
N GLU A 43 21.06 -1.73 -15.13
CA GLU A 43 21.29 -1.48 -16.56
C GLU A 43 20.37 -0.38 -17.08
N GLU A 44 19.08 -0.42 -16.74
CA GLU A 44 18.11 0.62 -17.11
C GLU A 44 18.43 1.98 -16.48
N LYS A 45 18.89 1.99 -15.22
CA LYS A 45 19.36 3.22 -14.57
C LYS A 45 20.57 3.81 -15.28
N ALA A 46 21.55 2.98 -15.61
CA ALA A 46 22.76 3.38 -16.32
C ALA A 46 22.43 3.93 -17.72
N ALA A 47 21.53 3.28 -18.46
CA ALA A 47 21.04 3.75 -19.75
C ALA A 47 20.32 5.11 -19.66
N GLN A 48 19.64 5.38 -18.53
CA GLN A 48 19.01 6.68 -18.25
C GLN A 48 19.98 7.73 -17.69
N GLY A 49 21.27 7.42 -17.54
CA GLY A 49 22.27 8.30 -16.91
C GLY A 49 21.98 8.59 -15.43
N LYS A 50 21.15 7.79 -14.76
CA LYS A 50 20.77 7.99 -13.36
C LYS A 50 21.65 7.14 -12.45
N SER A 51 22.23 7.75 -11.44
CA SER A 51 22.97 7.07 -10.38
C SER A 51 22.20 7.14 -9.04
N GLY A 52 22.41 6.15 -8.18
CA GLY A 52 21.82 6.13 -6.83
C GLY A 52 20.30 5.83 -6.77
N PHE A 53 19.63 6.48 -5.82
CA PHE A 53 18.20 6.31 -5.58
C PHE A 53 17.39 7.08 -6.63
N VAL A 54 16.51 6.37 -7.34
CA VAL A 54 15.62 6.97 -8.33
C VAL A 54 14.19 6.91 -7.78
N PRO A 55 13.55 8.06 -7.50
CA PRO A 55 12.18 8.10 -7.04
C PRO A 55 11.24 7.49 -8.08
N VAL A 56 10.37 6.59 -7.64
CA VAL A 56 9.32 5.99 -8.48
C VAL A 56 8.00 6.67 -8.15
N LYS A 57 7.22 7.04 -9.18
CA LYS A 57 5.96 7.79 -9.02
C LYS A 57 4.94 7.09 -8.11
N VAL A 58 4.88 5.76 -8.11
CA VAL A 58 3.94 5.02 -7.25
C VAL A 58 4.47 4.88 -5.82
N ARG A 59 5.79 4.86 -5.64
CA ARG A 59 6.45 4.61 -4.35
C ARG A 59 6.15 5.67 -3.30
N TRP A 60 6.11 6.96 -3.67
CA TRP A 60 5.82 8.02 -2.70
C TRP A 60 4.42 7.89 -2.11
N VAL A 61 3.43 7.43 -2.89
CA VAL A 61 2.05 7.24 -2.43
C VAL A 61 2.00 6.15 -1.37
N ILE A 62 2.66 5.02 -1.65
CA ILE A 62 2.75 3.88 -0.75
C ILE A 62 3.46 4.29 0.55
N GLU A 63 4.65 4.89 0.45
CA GLU A 63 5.43 5.28 1.62
C GLU A 63 4.72 6.33 2.49
N ARG A 64 4.06 7.31 1.86
CA ARG A 64 3.26 8.31 2.57
C ARG A 64 2.04 7.69 3.25
N SER A 65 1.36 6.74 2.60
CA SER A 65 0.22 6.03 3.20
C SER A 65 0.67 5.20 4.40
N ASN A 66 1.78 4.48 4.28
CA ASN A 66 2.39 3.74 5.37
C ASN A 66 2.79 4.67 6.53
N ALA A 67 3.39 5.83 6.24
CA ALA A 67 3.76 6.81 7.25
C ALA A 67 2.56 7.34 8.05
N TRP A 68 1.39 7.50 7.41
CA TRP A 68 0.17 7.87 8.12
C TRP A 68 -0.31 6.78 9.08
N VAL A 69 -0.34 5.53 8.61
CA VAL A 69 -0.74 4.37 9.42
C VAL A 69 0.22 4.17 10.60
N GLU A 70 1.52 4.30 10.36
CA GLU A 70 2.57 4.22 11.38
C GLU A 70 2.45 5.33 12.44
N ARG A 71 1.83 6.48 12.12
CA ARG A 71 1.58 7.54 13.12
C ARG A 71 0.44 7.19 14.09
N CYS A 72 -0.40 6.22 13.73
CA CYS A 72 -1.53 5.75 14.54
C CYS A 72 -1.27 4.35 15.13
N LYS A 73 0.01 3.93 15.22
CA LYS A 73 0.36 2.66 15.85
C LYS A 73 0.30 2.74 17.36
N ASN A 74 -0.04 1.61 17.97
CA ASN A 74 0.19 1.36 19.38
C ASN A 74 1.71 1.27 19.65
N LEU A 75 2.11 1.19 20.91
CA LEU A 75 3.53 1.02 21.31
C LEU A 75 4.15 -0.32 20.84
N VAL A 76 3.42 -1.09 20.02
CA VAL A 76 3.84 -2.34 19.40
C VAL A 76 3.52 -2.30 17.90
N LYS A 77 4.45 -2.77 17.07
CA LYS A 77 4.31 -2.81 15.60
C LYS A 77 3.44 -4.00 15.18
N ASN A 78 2.50 -3.78 14.25
CA ASN A 78 1.65 -4.81 13.64
C ASN A 78 0.90 -5.72 14.62
N PHE A 79 0.56 -5.19 15.79
CA PHE A 79 -0.10 -5.94 16.86
C PHE A 79 -1.60 -5.65 16.88
N GLU A 80 -2.31 -6.20 15.90
CA GLU A 80 -3.78 -6.19 15.91
C GLU A 80 -4.26 -7.62 16.13
N TRP A 81 -5.03 -7.84 17.19
CA TRP A 81 -5.46 -9.19 17.59
C TRP A 81 -6.43 -9.82 16.59
N THR A 82 -7.25 -9.00 15.93
CA THR A 82 -8.25 -9.45 14.96
C THR A 82 -8.21 -8.59 13.70
N ILE A 83 -8.76 -9.10 12.61
CA ILE A 83 -8.96 -8.35 11.36
C ILE A 83 -9.85 -7.12 11.60
N GLU A 84 -10.88 -7.25 12.45
CA GLU A 84 -11.77 -6.13 12.80
C GLU A 84 -11.04 -5.02 13.56
N HIS A 85 -10.12 -5.36 14.47
CA HIS A 85 -9.27 -4.36 15.13
C HIS A 85 -8.33 -3.69 14.13
N ALA A 86 -7.70 -4.47 13.25
CA ALA A 86 -6.83 -3.93 12.20
C ALA A 86 -7.57 -2.98 11.27
N ARG A 87 -8.79 -3.34 10.86
CA ARG A 87 -9.67 -2.51 10.04
C ARG A 87 -10.07 -1.23 10.76
N THR A 88 -10.45 -1.33 12.04
CA THR A 88 -10.83 -0.18 12.86
C THR A 88 -9.68 0.81 12.98
N LYS A 89 -8.45 0.34 13.21
CA LYS A 89 -7.26 1.18 13.25
C LYS A 89 -6.98 1.90 11.94
N LEU A 90 -7.10 1.20 10.80
CA LEU A 90 -6.95 1.82 9.49
C LEU A 90 -8.00 2.92 9.30
N ASN A 91 -9.27 2.63 9.57
CA ASN A 91 -10.35 3.63 9.48
C ASN A 91 -10.06 4.83 10.38
N PHE A 92 -9.68 4.60 11.64
CA PHE A 92 -9.34 5.65 12.59
C PHE A 92 -8.18 6.53 12.09
N CYS A 93 -7.13 5.91 11.53
CA CYS A 93 -6.00 6.64 10.96
C CYS A 93 -6.45 7.63 9.87
N PHE A 94 -7.27 7.16 8.91
CA PHE A 94 -7.74 8.00 7.82
C PHE A 94 -8.77 9.05 8.27
N VAL A 95 -9.66 8.72 9.20
CA VAL A 95 -10.57 9.71 9.81
C VAL A 95 -9.77 10.81 10.49
N ARG A 96 -8.74 10.47 11.28
CA ARG A 96 -7.85 11.46 11.90
C ARG A 96 -7.14 12.34 10.87
N LEU A 97 -6.70 11.80 9.73
CA LEU A 97 -6.14 12.60 8.65
C LEU A 97 -7.16 13.58 8.07
N LEU A 98 -8.40 13.15 7.85
CA LEU A 98 -9.47 13.98 7.32
C LEU A 98 -9.83 15.11 8.31
N VAL A 99 -10.01 14.78 9.59
CA VAL A 99 -10.28 15.77 10.66
C VAL A 99 -9.17 16.82 10.72
N LYS A 100 -7.90 16.42 10.64
CA LYS A 100 -6.77 17.36 10.60
C LYS A 100 -6.73 18.28 9.37
N ARG A 101 -7.38 17.90 8.27
CA ARG A 101 -7.50 18.76 7.08
C ARG A 101 -8.66 19.74 7.18
N LEU A 102 -9.69 19.38 7.96
CA LEU A 102 -10.87 20.23 8.20
C LEU A 102 -10.63 21.24 9.33
N ALA A 103 -9.88 20.84 10.35
CA ALA A 103 -9.39 21.75 11.39
C ALA A 103 -8.31 22.64 10.77
N VAL A 104 -8.72 23.83 10.29
CA VAL A 104 -7.83 24.92 9.88
C VAL A 104 -6.99 25.39 11.05
#